data_AF-A0A524MIX7-F1
#
_entry.id   AF-A0A524MIX7-F1
#
_cell.length_a   1.000
_cell.length_b   1.000
_cell.length_c   1.000
_cell.angle_alpha   90.00
_cell.angle_beta   90.00
_cell.angle_gamma   90.00
#
_symmetry.space_group_name_H-M   'P 1'
#
loop_
_entity.id
_entity.type
_entity.pdbx_description
1 polymer ?
#
loop_
_entity_poly.entity_id
_entity_poly.type
_entity_poly.pdbx_seq_one_letter_code
_entity_poly.pdbx_strand_id
1 'polypeptide(L)'
;MFMTIGLLLLGMISFFLAFIWYRKLTVIDSFIEPLSERLGEPDTSGKKQYTNCDSHRWVMKNVVYGSYLEKSEGFRNFMMNRTMTGTLILSIFLGLIPVIIVYILFQSYQMIGTSLVLIILSVFVIRGPGQLEVSNLLLNWQVEQKVDSLKIGDLAYARISQKSIKNWIRNLILIGILTFIAAPWGEEIPIGLAYVFTVFLGFAYSNIFQPLAVISMPLALMVFFIIGPLILILAGLSLRSMRKKIIKDEGMIL
;
A
#
# COMPACT_ATOMS: atom_id res chain seq x y z
N MET A 1 -20.36 15.85 -11.23
CA MET A 1 -21.11 15.14 -10.16
C MET A 1 -20.61 13.70 -9.94
N PHE A 2 -19.85 13.13 -10.89
CA PHE A 2 -19.34 11.76 -10.80
C PHE A 2 -18.26 11.57 -9.72
N MET A 3 -17.38 12.56 -9.51
CA MET A 3 -16.30 12.48 -8.53
C MET A 3 -16.85 12.55 -7.10
N THR A 4 -17.83 13.42 -6.86
CA THR A 4 -18.50 13.51 -5.55
C THR A 4 -19.15 12.17 -5.18
N ILE A 5 -19.87 11.54 -6.12
CA ILE A 5 -20.50 10.24 -5.90
C ILE A 5 -19.43 9.15 -5.68
N GLY A 6 -18.35 9.16 -6.46
CA GLY A 6 -17.24 8.21 -6.32
C GLY A 6 -16.55 8.30 -4.95
N LEU A 7 -16.31 9.50 -4.43
CA LEU A 7 -15.74 9.72 -3.10
C LEU A 7 -16.68 9.26 -1.98
N LEU A 8 -17.98 9.53 -2.11
CA LEU A 8 -18.98 9.04 -1.15
C LEU A 8 -19.04 7.50 -1.13
N LEU A 9 -19.03 6.86 -2.31
CA LEU A 9 -19.01 5.40 -2.42
C LEU A 9 -17.73 4.82 -1.82
N LEU A 10 -16.56 5.39 -2.12
CA LEU A 10 -15.28 4.96 -1.53
C LEU A 10 -15.31 5.10 0.00
N GLY A 11 -15.87 6.20 0.51
CA GLY A 11 -16.02 6.43 1.94
C GLY A 11 -16.93 5.39 2.60
N MET A 12 -18.09 5.12 2.01
CA MET A 12 -19.01 4.10 2.49
C MET A 12 -18.39 2.70 2.46
N ILE A 13 -17.71 2.33 1.38
CA ILE A 13 -17.01 1.04 1.25
C ILE A 13 -15.94 0.92 2.33
N SER A 14 -15.17 1.99 2.59
CA SER A 14 -14.12 2.00 3.60
C SER A 14 -14.68 1.78 5.00
N PHE A 15 -15.79 2.44 5.36
CA PHE A 15 -16.46 2.21 6.65
C PHE A 15 -17.08 0.82 6.76
N PHE A 16 -17.71 0.32 5.69
CA PHE A 16 -18.30 -1.01 5.67
C PHE A 16 -17.23 -2.09 5.88
N LEU A 17 -16.09 -1.97 5.20
CA LEU A 17 -14.94 -2.86 5.39
C LEU A 17 -14.36 -2.72 6.80
N ALA A 18 -14.25 -1.50 7.34
CA ALA A 18 -13.79 -1.29 8.71
C ALA A 18 -14.70 -2.00 9.71
N PHE A 19 -16.02 -1.96 9.51
CA PHE A 19 -16.99 -2.65 10.33
C PHE A 19 -16.87 -4.19 10.24
N ILE A 20 -16.69 -4.74 9.03
CA ILE A 20 -16.44 -6.18 8.85
C ILE A 20 -15.19 -6.62 9.62
N TRP A 21 -14.08 -5.88 9.46
CA TRP A 21 -12.83 -6.18 10.14
C TRP A 21 -12.96 -6.02 11.66
N TYR A 22 -13.72 -5.04 12.13
CA TYR A 22 -14.01 -4.87 13.55
C TYR A 22 -14.77 -6.07 14.13
N ARG A 23 -15.82 -6.55 13.45
CA ARG A 23 -16.57 -7.75 13.90
C ARG A 23 -15.68 -8.98 13.99
N LYS A 24 -14.78 -9.18 13.02
CA LYS A 24 -13.80 -10.28 13.05
C LYS A 24 -12.83 -10.13 14.22
N LEU A 25 -12.35 -8.90 14.47
CA LEU A 25 -11.45 -8.62 15.58
C LEU A 25 -12.09 -8.97 16.93
N THR A 26 -13.39 -8.69 17.13
CA THR A 26 -14.09 -9.05 18.37
C THR A 26 -14.09 -10.56 18.65
N VAL A 27 -14.26 -11.39 17.62
CA VAL A 27 -14.19 -12.86 17.75
C VAL A 27 -12.77 -13.29 18.14
N ILE A 28 -11.77 -12.70 17.50
CA ILE A 28 -10.36 -12.99 17.76
C ILE A 28 -9.95 -12.54 19.17
N ASP A 29 -10.41 -11.38 19.61
CA ASP A 29 -10.15 -10.84 20.94
C ASP A 29 -10.70 -11.78 22.02
N SER A 30 -11.90 -12.34 21.82
CA SER A 30 -12.50 -13.33 22.73
C SER A 30 -11.68 -14.63 22.85
N PHE A 31 -10.83 -14.93 21.87
CA PHE A 31 -9.90 -16.06 21.91
C PHE A 31 -8.55 -15.69 22.54
N ILE A 32 -8.02 -14.50 22.24
CA ILE A 32 -6.73 -14.03 22.75
C ILE A 32 -6.78 -13.71 24.24
N GLU A 33 -7.88 -13.13 24.71
CA GLU A 33 -8.02 -12.63 26.09
C GLU A 33 -7.87 -13.76 27.14
N PRO A 34 -8.58 -14.91 27.05
CA PRO A 34 -8.35 -16.05 27.95
C PRO A 34 -6.94 -16.62 27.87
N LEU A 35 -6.34 -16.61 26.68
CA LEU A 35 -4.98 -17.10 26.45
C LEU A 35 -3.95 -16.19 27.13
N SER A 36 -4.20 -14.87 27.13
CA SER A 36 -3.35 -13.87 27.78
C SER A 36 -3.45 -13.93 29.31
N GLU A 37 -4.63 -14.21 29.87
CA GLU A 37 -4.80 -14.43 31.31
C GLU A 37 -4.01 -15.66 31.79
N ARG A 38 -3.96 -16.72 30.98
CA ARG A 38 -3.26 -17.95 31.33
C ARG A 38 -1.73 -17.88 31.17
N LEU A 39 -1.27 -17.27 30.07
CA LEU A 39 0.15 -17.30 29.67
C LEU A 39 0.90 -16.00 30.02
N GLY A 40 0.19 -14.95 30.41
CA GLY A 40 0.73 -13.60 30.60
C GLY A 40 0.91 -12.83 29.29
N GLU A 41 1.24 -11.54 29.41
CA GLU A 41 1.50 -10.65 28.27
C GLU A 41 2.91 -10.88 27.68
N PRO A 42 3.05 -11.17 26.37
CA PRO A 42 4.32 -11.40 25.71
C PRO A 42 4.97 -10.08 25.31
N ASP A 43 6.30 -10.08 25.27
CA ASP A 43 7.05 -8.92 24.81
C ASP A 43 6.94 -8.78 23.28
N THR A 44 6.21 -7.77 22.81
CA THR A 44 6.05 -7.46 21.39
C THR A 44 7.02 -6.40 20.87
N SER A 45 8.00 -5.96 21.69
CA SER A 45 8.97 -4.91 21.34
C SER A 45 10.05 -5.34 20.33
N GLY A 46 10.15 -6.65 20.07
CA GLY A 46 11.18 -7.22 19.18
C GLY A 46 12.53 -7.48 19.84
N LYS A 47 12.68 -7.21 21.16
CA LYS A 47 13.87 -7.56 21.94
C LYS A 47 13.99 -9.08 22.17
N LYS A 48 12.85 -9.78 22.20
CA LYS A 48 12.78 -11.23 22.41
C LYS A 48 12.32 -11.92 21.13
N GLN A 49 13.08 -12.92 20.67
CA GLN A 49 12.74 -13.71 19.49
C GLN A 49 11.97 -14.97 19.90
N TYR A 50 10.75 -15.12 19.39
CA TYR A 50 9.93 -16.31 19.60
C TYR A 50 10.07 -17.23 18.38
N THR A 51 11.04 -18.14 18.42
CA THR A 51 11.37 -19.04 17.28
C THR A 51 10.92 -20.49 17.48
N ASN A 52 10.62 -20.91 18.73
CA ASN A 52 10.22 -22.28 19.05
C ASN A 52 8.73 -22.41 19.41
N CYS A 53 7.86 -21.97 18.49
CA CYS A 53 6.41 -22.10 18.62
C CYS A 53 5.75 -22.56 17.31
N ASP A 54 4.54 -23.09 17.40
CA ASP A 54 3.84 -23.66 16.25
C ASP A 54 3.45 -22.58 15.23
N SER A 55 3.17 -21.36 15.70
CA SER A 55 2.94 -20.18 14.86
C SER A 55 4.19 -19.80 14.07
N HIS A 56 5.39 -19.89 14.66
CA HIS A 56 6.63 -19.65 13.93
C HIS A 56 6.82 -20.68 12.81
N ARG A 57 6.58 -21.97 13.11
CA ARG A 57 6.66 -23.05 12.12
C ARG A 57 5.63 -22.85 10.99
N TRP A 58 4.41 -22.43 11.34
CA TRP A 58 3.38 -22.10 10.37
C TRP A 58 3.79 -20.93 9.47
N VAL A 59 4.33 -19.84 10.05
CA VAL A 59 4.81 -18.67 9.28
C VAL A 59 5.94 -19.07 8.35
N MET A 60 6.92 -19.84 8.82
CA MET A 60 8.00 -20.32 7.96
C MET A 60 7.44 -21.14 6.79
N LYS A 61 6.53 -22.09 7.07
CA LYS A 61 5.95 -22.95 6.03
C LYS A 61 5.08 -22.17 5.01
N ASN A 62 4.29 -21.19 5.45
CA ASN A 62 3.27 -20.55 4.62
C ASN A 62 3.67 -19.18 4.05
N VAL A 63 4.65 -18.49 4.66
CA VAL A 63 5.07 -17.14 4.26
C VAL A 63 6.48 -17.16 3.65
N VAL A 64 7.41 -17.90 4.27
CA VAL A 64 8.79 -17.99 3.78
C VAL A 64 8.93 -19.06 2.70
N TYR A 65 8.29 -20.21 2.89
CA TYR A 65 8.35 -21.34 1.98
C TYR A 65 7.04 -21.61 1.21
N GLY A 66 5.96 -20.88 1.48
CA GLY A 66 4.61 -21.15 0.95
C GLY A 66 3.99 -20.03 0.12
N SER A 67 3.17 -20.46 -0.86
CA SER A 67 2.11 -19.81 -1.69
C SER A 67 2.20 -18.37 -2.21
N TYR A 68 3.05 -17.48 -1.70
CA TYR A 68 3.34 -16.19 -2.36
C TYR A 68 4.14 -16.39 -3.66
N LEU A 69 4.80 -17.54 -3.81
CA LEU A 69 5.52 -17.94 -5.01
C LEU A 69 4.62 -18.51 -6.10
N GLU A 70 3.43 -19.06 -5.84
CA GLU A 70 2.62 -19.76 -6.87
C GLU A 70 2.05 -18.80 -7.93
N LYS A 71 1.53 -17.63 -7.53
CA LYS A 71 1.06 -16.60 -8.50
C LYS A 71 2.22 -15.96 -9.27
N SER A 72 3.39 -15.87 -8.65
CA SER A 72 4.62 -15.41 -9.30
C SER A 72 5.25 -16.48 -10.19
N GLU A 73 5.04 -17.77 -9.91
CA GLU A 73 5.62 -18.89 -10.64
C GLU A 73 5.02 -19.03 -12.03
N GLY A 74 3.74 -18.71 -12.23
CA GLY A 74 3.17 -18.64 -13.58
C GLY A 74 3.86 -17.59 -14.46
N PHE A 75 4.06 -16.38 -13.93
CA PHE A 75 4.76 -15.30 -14.63
C PHE A 75 6.26 -15.58 -14.79
N ARG A 76 6.90 -16.14 -13.75
CA ARG A 76 8.31 -16.52 -13.75
C ARG A 76 8.58 -17.69 -14.71
N ASN A 77 7.72 -18.71 -14.75
CA ASN A 77 7.80 -19.82 -15.70
C ASN A 77 7.50 -19.37 -17.13
N PHE A 78 6.58 -18.42 -17.32
CA PHE A 78 6.33 -17.81 -18.63
C PHE A 78 7.55 -17.01 -19.13
N MET A 79 8.18 -16.21 -18.25
CA MET A 79 9.40 -15.46 -18.56
C MET A 79 10.62 -16.38 -18.76
N MET A 80 10.76 -17.47 -18.01
CA MET A 80 11.89 -18.41 -18.14
C MET A 80 11.78 -19.34 -19.36
N ASN A 81 10.61 -19.90 -19.64
CA ASN A 81 10.46 -20.88 -20.73
C ASN A 81 10.27 -20.24 -22.11
N ARG A 82 9.93 -18.95 -22.17
CA ARG A 82 9.77 -18.19 -23.42
C ARG A 82 10.34 -16.79 -23.29
N THR A 83 11.60 -16.66 -22.88
CA THR A 83 12.28 -15.37 -22.68
C THR A 83 12.06 -14.39 -23.82
N MET A 84 12.23 -14.81 -25.08
CA MET A 84 12.04 -13.93 -26.25
C MET A 84 10.58 -13.46 -26.43
N THR A 85 9.61 -14.39 -26.38
CA THR A 85 8.18 -14.06 -26.51
C THR A 85 7.68 -13.26 -25.31
N GLY A 86 8.16 -13.57 -24.11
CA GLY A 86 7.87 -12.87 -22.87
C GLY A 86 8.41 -11.44 -22.92
N THR A 87 9.66 -11.23 -23.34
CA THR A 87 10.22 -9.88 -23.52
C THR A 87 9.52 -9.07 -24.60
N LEU A 88 9.10 -9.70 -25.71
CA LEU A 88 8.36 -9.03 -26.78
C LEU A 88 6.96 -8.63 -26.34
N ILE A 89 6.24 -9.50 -25.63
CA ILE A 89 4.92 -9.18 -25.09
C ILE A 89 5.07 -8.09 -24.02
N LEU A 90 6.06 -8.20 -23.14
CA LEU A 90 6.31 -7.20 -22.11
C LEU A 90 6.68 -5.84 -22.71
N SER A 91 7.50 -5.80 -23.77
CA SER A 91 7.88 -4.56 -24.44
C SER A 91 6.72 -3.94 -25.23
N ILE A 92 5.85 -4.75 -25.84
CA ILE A 92 4.61 -4.27 -26.48
C ILE A 92 3.67 -3.68 -25.42
N PHE A 93 3.44 -4.36 -24.30
CA PHE A 93 2.61 -3.85 -23.22
C PHE A 93 3.22 -2.58 -22.59
N LEU A 94 4.51 -2.61 -22.23
CA LEU A 94 5.22 -1.46 -21.67
C LEU A 94 5.35 -0.30 -22.64
N GLY A 95 5.38 -0.55 -23.95
CA GLY A 95 5.39 0.49 -24.99
C GLY A 95 4.01 1.08 -25.26
N LEU A 96 2.95 0.27 -25.13
CA LEU A 96 1.55 0.72 -25.21
C LEU A 96 1.12 1.50 -23.98
N ILE A 97 1.64 1.18 -22.79
CA ILE A 97 1.30 1.88 -21.54
C ILE A 97 1.50 3.40 -21.66
N PRO A 98 2.66 3.95 -22.08
CA PRO A 98 2.86 5.38 -22.27
C PRO A 98 1.91 5.96 -23.30
N VAL A 99 1.66 5.27 -24.42
CA VAL A 99 0.76 5.75 -25.48
C VAL A 99 -0.68 5.80 -24.99
N ILE A 100 -1.14 4.77 -24.29
CA ILE A 100 -2.47 4.71 -23.67
C ILE A 100 -2.58 5.76 -22.57
N ILE A 101 -1.57 5.92 -21.71
CA ILE A 101 -1.53 6.94 -20.67
C ILE A 101 -1.59 8.34 -21.30
N VAL A 102 -0.76 8.62 -22.31
CA VAL A 102 -0.74 9.91 -23.01
C VAL A 102 -2.06 10.16 -23.74
N TYR A 103 -2.62 9.15 -24.42
CA TYR A 103 -3.89 9.25 -25.14
C TYR A 103 -5.08 9.46 -24.18
N ILE A 104 -5.12 8.74 -23.06
CA ILE A 104 -6.10 8.93 -21.98
C ILE A 104 -5.95 10.32 -21.38
N LEU A 105 -4.72 10.75 -21.08
CA LEU A 105 -4.46 12.10 -20.57
C LEU A 105 -4.93 13.16 -21.58
N PHE A 106 -4.59 13.05 -22.86
CA PHE A 106 -4.88 14.08 -23.87
C PHE A 106 -6.38 14.26 -24.17
N GLN A 107 -7.15 13.18 -24.32
CA GLN A 107 -8.57 13.30 -24.72
C GLN A 107 -9.54 13.57 -23.56
N SER A 108 -9.11 13.40 -22.31
CA SER A 108 -10.05 13.37 -21.16
C SER A 108 -9.50 13.97 -19.86
N TYR A 109 -8.57 14.92 -20.02
CA TYR A 109 -7.60 15.43 -19.05
C TYR A 109 -8.13 15.74 -17.63
N GLN A 110 -9.42 16.06 -17.45
CA GLN A 110 -9.98 16.37 -16.14
C GLN A 110 -10.81 15.25 -15.50
N MET A 111 -11.42 14.35 -16.28
CA MET A 111 -12.38 13.36 -15.77
C MET A 111 -11.77 11.97 -15.56
N ILE A 112 -10.88 11.50 -16.45
CA ILE A 112 -10.42 10.10 -16.38
C ILE A 112 -9.23 9.92 -15.43
N GLY A 113 -8.31 10.89 -15.35
CA GLY A 113 -7.12 10.78 -14.49
C GLY A 113 -7.46 10.62 -13.01
N THR A 114 -8.34 11.47 -12.49
CA THR A 114 -8.79 11.41 -11.10
C THR A 114 -9.72 10.24 -10.81
N SER A 115 -10.55 9.85 -11.77
CA SER A 115 -11.37 8.63 -11.67
C SER A 115 -10.50 7.36 -11.58
N LEU A 116 -9.39 7.31 -12.32
CA LEU A 116 -8.46 6.18 -12.29
C LEU A 116 -7.75 6.07 -10.93
N VAL A 117 -7.37 7.21 -10.32
CA VAL A 117 -6.82 7.24 -8.95
C VAL A 117 -7.84 6.71 -7.94
N LEU A 118 -9.11 7.13 -8.04
CA LEU A 118 -10.19 6.62 -7.20
C LEU A 118 -10.37 5.10 -7.36
N ILE A 119 -10.30 4.58 -8.59
CA ILE A 119 -10.39 3.14 -8.85
C ILE A 119 -9.20 2.40 -8.20
N ILE A 120 -7.98 2.89 -8.37
CA ILE A 120 -6.78 2.28 -7.76
C ILE A 120 -6.91 2.27 -6.24
N LEU A 121 -7.33 3.38 -5.63
CA LEU A 121 -7.57 3.47 -4.20
C LEU A 121 -8.66 2.51 -3.75
N SER A 122 -9.75 2.39 -4.50
CA SER A 122 -10.84 1.45 -4.21
C SER A 122 -10.35 0.01 -4.24
N VAL A 123 -9.59 -0.39 -5.26
CA VAL A 123 -9.00 -1.73 -5.35
C VAL A 123 -8.04 -1.99 -4.19
N PHE A 124 -7.23 -0.99 -3.82
CA PHE A 124 -6.33 -1.09 -2.67
C PHE A 124 -7.07 -1.27 -1.35
N VAL A 125 -8.16 -0.51 -1.13
CA VAL A 125 -9.03 -0.61 0.05
C VAL A 125 -9.70 -1.99 0.13
N ILE A 126 -10.19 -2.52 -1.00
CA ILE A 126 -10.86 -3.82 -1.06
C ILE A 126 -9.89 -4.98 -0.83
N ARG A 127 -8.72 -4.99 -1.52
CA ARG A 127 -7.73 -6.07 -1.36
C ARG A 127 -7.00 -6.01 -0.02
N GLY A 128 -6.79 -4.81 0.52
CA GLY A 128 -5.95 -4.60 1.69
C GLY A 128 -4.47 -4.91 1.43
N PRO A 129 -3.59 -4.61 2.39
CA PRO A 129 -2.17 -4.92 2.30
C PRO A 129 -1.97 -6.44 2.48
N GLY A 130 -1.06 -7.05 1.71
CA GLY A 130 -0.82 -8.51 1.78
C GLY A 130 -0.43 -9.03 3.17
N GLN A 131 0.13 -8.18 4.03
CA GLN A 131 0.41 -8.49 5.43
C GLN A 131 -0.85 -8.76 6.26
N LEU A 132 -1.98 -8.12 5.92
CA LEU A 132 -3.26 -8.29 6.61
C LEU A 132 -3.84 -9.68 6.35
N GLU A 133 -3.79 -10.15 5.09
CA GLU A 133 -4.29 -11.46 4.71
C GLU A 133 -3.53 -12.58 5.44
N VAL A 134 -2.19 -12.48 5.47
CA VAL A 134 -1.34 -13.42 6.22
C VAL A 134 -1.64 -13.37 7.72
N SER A 135 -1.80 -12.18 8.30
CA SER A 135 -2.14 -11.99 9.72
C SER A 135 -3.49 -12.65 10.05
N ASN A 136 -4.48 -12.49 9.17
CA ASN A 136 -5.80 -13.09 9.34
C ASN A 136 -5.79 -14.61 9.19
N LEU A 137 -5.02 -15.16 8.24
CA LEU A 137 -4.85 -16.61 8.08
C LEU A 137 -4.17 -17.25 9.29
N LEU A 138 -3.14 -16.59 9.84
CA LEU A 138 -2.46 -17.06 11.04
C LEU A 138 -3.41 -17.08 12.24
N LEU A 139 -4.20 -16.01 12.44
CA LEU A 139 -5.17 -15.94 13.53
C LEU A 139 -6.27 -16.99 13.40
N ASN A 140 -6.82 -17.19 12.19
CA ASN A 140 -7.80 -18.24 11.95
C ASN A 140 -7.23 -19.63 12.25
N TRP A 141 -6.00 -19.89 11.80
CA TRP A 141 -5.32 -21.16 12.09
C TRP A 141 -5.10 -21.37 13.59
N GLN A 142 -4.73 -20.32 14.34
CA GLN A 142 -4.56 -20.38 15.80
C GLN A 142 -5.87 -20.68 16.53
N VAL A 143 -6.99 -20.08 16.09
CA VAL A 143 -8.33 -20.32 16.67
C VAL A 143 -8.78 -21.76 16.49
N GLU A 144 -8.34 -22.44 15.43
CA GLU A 144 -8.63 -23.86 15.19
C GLU A 144 -7.76 -24.82 16.03
N GLN A 145 -6.66 -24.34 16.62
CA GLN A 145 -5.81 -25.17 17.49
C GLN A 145 -6.40 -25.31 18.89
N LYS A 146 -6.03 -26.41 19.57
CA LYS A 146 -6.39 -26.59 20.98
C LYS A 146 -5.68 -25.52 21.83
N VAL A 147 -6.44 -24.89 22.71
CA VAL A 147 -5.97 -23.84 23.64
C VAL A 147 -4.74 -24.30 24.44
N ASP A 148 -4.71 -25.57 24.84
CA ASP A 148 -3.63 -26.15 25.66
C ASP A 148 -2.30 -26.37 24.92
N SER A 149 -2.29 -26.44 23.58
CA SER A 149 -1.06 -26.61 22.82
C SER A 149 -0.32 -25.29 22.56
N LEU A 150 -0.98 -24.16 22.78
CA LEU A 150 -0.44 -22.84 22.46
C LEU A 150 0.53 -22.36 23.53
N LYS A 151 1.67 -21.83 23.09
CA LYS A 151 2.72 -21.28 23.95
C LYS A 151 2.66 -19.75 23.95
N ILE A 152 3.38 -19.13 24.88
CA ILE A 152 3.52 -17.67 24.96
C ILE A 152 4.05 -17.04 23.65
N GLY A 153 4.86 -17.79 22.87
CA GLY A 153 5.30 -17.36 21.55
C GLY A 153 4.16 -17.26 20.55
N ASP A 154 3.19 -18.18 20.58
CA ASP A 154 2.01 -18.13 19.71
C ASP A 154 1.13 -16.92 20.03
N LEU A 155 1.01 -16.57 21.32
CA LEU A 155 0.33 -15.35 21.75
C LEU A 155 1.03 -14.08 21.24
N ALA A 156 2.37 -14.07 21.18
CA ALA A 156 3.11 -12.94 20.63
C ALA A 156 2.79 -12.73 19.13
N TYR A 157 2.74 -13.81 18.34
CA TYR A 157 2.31 -13.76 16.95
C TYR A 157 0.84 -13.33 16.79
N ALA A 158 -0.03 -13.78 17.70
CA ALA A 158 -1.44 -13.39 17.73
C ALA A 158 -1.59 -11.88 17.98
N ARG A 159 -0.90 -11.33 19.00
CA ARG A 159 -0.92 -9.89 19.34
C ARG A 159 -0.38 -9.02 18.21
N ILE A 160 0.70 -9.43 17.54
CA ILE A 160 1.25 -8.71 16.38
C ILE A 160 0.23 -8.68 15.23
N SER A 161 -0.41 -9.81 14.96
CA SER A 161 -1.42 -9.94 13.91
C SER A 161 -2.69 -9.12 14.23
N GLN A 162 -3.13 -9.14 15.49
CA GLN A 162 -4.21 -8.32 16.01
C GLN A 162 -3.92 -6.82 15.84
N LYS A 163 -2.71 -6.38 16.19
CA LYS A 163 -2.26 -4.98 16.00
C LYS A 163 -2.25 -4.56 14.53
N SER A 164 -1.85 -5.48 13.63
CA SER A 164 -1.90 -5.25 12.18
C SER A 164 -3.34 -5.00 11.69
N ILE A 165 -4.29 -5.84 12.10
CA ILE A 165 -5.72 -5.68 11.78
C ILE A 165 -6.27 -4.38 12.35
N LYS A 166 -5.97 -4.06 13.62
CA LYS A 166 -6.41 -2.82 14.27
C LYS A 166 -5.89 -1.56 13.56
N ASN A 167 -4.63 -1.58 13.14
CA ASN A 167 -4.05 -0.49 12.35
C ASN A 167 -4.73 -0.36 10.98
N TRP A 168 -5.08 -1.48 10.34
CA TRP A 168 -5.81 -1.45 9.07
C TRP A 168 -7.21 -0.87 9.23
N ILE A 169 -7.96 -1.27 10.27
CA ILE A 169 -9.26 -0.67 10.61
C ILE A 169 -9.11 0.84 10.79
N ARG A 170 -8.08 1.30 11.53
CA ARG A 170 -7.81 2.73 11.70
C ARG A 170 -7.57 3.43 10.37
N ASN A 171 -6.79 2.82 9.47
CA ASN A 171 -6.52 3.38 8.15
C ASN A 171 -7.80 3.45 7.30
N LEU A 172 -8.66 2.42 7.32
CA LEU A 172 -9.94 2.42 6.61
C LEU A 172 -10.87 3.53 7.14
N ILE A 173 -10.95 3.73 8.45
CA ILE A 173 -11.71 4.82 9.06
C ILE A 173 -11.16 6.18 8.62
N LEU A 174 -9.83 6.36 8.65
CA LEU A 174 -9.19 7.60 8.22
C LEU A 174 -9.46 7.90 6.74
N ILE A 175 -9.33 6.89 5.86
CA ILE A 175 -9.68 7.02 4.44
C ILE A 175 -11.16 7.38 4.28
N GLY A 176 -12.05 6.71 5.01
CA GLY A 176 -13.48 7.00 5.05
C GLY A 176 -13.75 8.47 5.41
N ILE A 177 -13.25 8.93 6.56
CA ILE A 177 -13.42 10.32 7.01
C ILE A 177 -12.88 11.31 5.97
N LEU A 178 -11.65 11.10 5.47
CA LEU A 178 -11.03 12.00 4.48
C LEU A 178 -11.85 12.08 3.19
N THR A 179 -12.35 10.95 2.70
CA THR A 179 -13.18 10.92 1.48
C THR A 179 -14.54 11.59 1.67
N PHE A 180 -15.18 11.45 2.83
CA PHE A 180 -16.42 12.17 3.14
C PHE A 180 -16.22 13.67 3.27
N ILE A 181 -15.14 14.10 3.93
CA ILE A 181 -14.80 15.53 4.03
C ILE A 181 -14.48 16.10 2.64
N ALA A 182 -13.79 15.33 1.79
CA ALA A 182 -13.44 15.77 0.44
C ALA A 182 -14.62 15.74 -0.55
N ALA A 183 -15.67 14.96 -0.28
CA ALA A 183 -16.77 14.72 -1.21
C ALA A 183 -17.50 15.99 -1.70
N PRO A 184 -17.82 17.00 -0.85
CA PRO A 184 -18.46 18.24 -1.30
C PRO A 184 -17.64 18.99 -2.36
N TRP A 185 -16.32 18.86 -2.32
CA TRP A 185 -15.39 19.46 -3.28
C TRP A 185 -14.90 18.45 -4.32
N GLY A 186 -15.56 17.30 -4.46
CA GLY A 186 -15.12 16.19 -5.31
C GLY A 186 -14.87 16.59 -6.75
N GLU A 187 -15.69 17.48 -7.30
CA GLU A 187 -15.56 17.98 -8.68
C GLU A 187 -14.45 19.04 -8.85
N GLU A 188 -14.12 19.77 -7.78
CA GLU A 188 -13.09 20.81 -7.75
C GLU A 188 -11.69 20.20 -7.60
N ILE A 189 -11.56 19.05 -6.94
CA ILE A 189 -10.27 18.37 -6.68
C ILE A 189 -9.47 18.09 -7.97
N PRO A 190 -10.06 17.51 -9.05
CA PRO A 190 -9.35 17.32 -10.32
C PRO A 190 -8.86 18.62 -10.92
N ILE A 191 -9.69 19.68 -10.87
CA ILE A 191 -9.39 20.97 -11.45
C ILE A 191 -8.25 21.64 -10.68
N GLY A 192 -8.30 21.61 -9.35
CA GLY A 192 -7.26 22.13 -8.48
C GLY A 192 -5.93 21.37 -8.64
N LEU A 193 -5.97 20.04 -8.69
CA LEU A 193 -4.78 19.24 -8.96
C LEU A 193 -4.18 19.54 -10.33
N ALA A 194 -5.01 19.60 -11.37
CA ALA A 194 -4.55 19.94 -12.72
C ALA A 194 -3.92 21.33 -12.73
N TYR A 195 -4.54 22.32 -12.10
CA TYR A 195 -3.99 23.67 -11.99
C TYR A 195 -2.63 23.69 -11.29
N VAL A 196 -2.50 23.03 -10.13
CA VAL A 196 -1.22 22.94 -9.39
C VAL A 196 -0.15 22.25 -10.24
N PHE A 197 -0.50 21.15 -10.91
CA PHE A 197 0.44 20.46 -11.82
C PHE A 197 0.84 21.33 -13.01
N THR A 198 -0.10 22.02 -13.64
CA THR A 198 0.18 22.90 -14.78
C THR A 198 1.03 24.09 -14.37
N VAL A 199 0.76 24.72 -13.22
CA VAL A 199 1.59 25.81 -12.69
C VAL A 199 2.98 25.31 -12.36
N PHE A 200 3.10 24.15 -11.71
CA PHE A 200 4.39 23.56 -11.37
C PHE A 200 5.21 23.18 -12.62
N LEU A 201 4.59 22.50 -13.59
CA LEU A 201 5.24 22.13 -14.85
C LEU A 201 5.57 23.36 -15.69
N GLY A 202 4.69 24.36 -15.74
CA GLY A 202 4.94 25.63 -16.41
C GLY A 202 6.11 26.39 -15.78
N PHE A 203 6.15 26.46 -14.44
CA PHE A 203 7.27 27.05 -13.72
C PHE A 203 8.58 26.31 -14.01
N ALA A 204 8.58 24.98 -13.93
CA ALA A 204 9.75 24.16 -14.24
C ALA A 204 10.18 24.32 -15.71
N TYR A 205 9.22 24.40 -16.63
CA TYR A 205 9.50 24.61 -18.05
C TYR A 205 10.14 25.98 -18.29
N SER A 206 9.51 27.06 -17.82
CA SER A 206 9.98 28.43 -18.09
C SER A 206 11.27 28.79 -17.35
N ASN A 207 11.50 28.28 -16.14
CA ASN A 207 12.65 28.67 -15.33
C ASN A 207 13.81 27.67 -15.37
N ILE A 208 13.56 26.41 -15.71
CA ILE A 208 14.60 25.36 -15.74
C ILE A 208 14.82 24.89 -17.17
N PHE A 209 13.76 24.41 -17.84
CA PHE A 209 13.91 23.81 -19.17
C PHE A 209 14.31 24.81 -20.25
N GLN A 210 13.57 25.91 -20.39
CA GLN A 210 13.75 26.88 -21.46
C GLN A 210 15.13 27.56 -21.41
N PRO A 211 15.65 28.01 -20.25
CA PRO A 211 17.00 28.59 -20.18
C PRO A 211 18.10 27.57 -20.52
N LEU A 212 17.96 26.32 -20.08
CA LEU A 212 18.90 25.24 -20.41
C LEU A 212 18.83 24.85 -21.88
N ALA A 213 17.64 24.86 -22.48
CA ALA A 213 17.42 24.49 -23.88
C ALA A 213 18.08 25.50 -24.83
N VAL A 214 18.12 26.78 -24.46
CA VAL A 214 18.82 27.83 -25.19
C VAL A 214 20.34 27.61 -25.19
N ILE A 215 20.90 27.07 -24.10
CA ILE A 215 22.34 26.74 -24.00
C ILE A 215 22.65 25.45 -24.76
N SER A 216 21.86 24.39 -24.51
CA SER A 216 22.03 23.08 -25.13
C SER A 216 20.75 22.26 -24.97
N MET A 217 20.04 22.03 -26.09
CA MET A 217 18.84 21.21 -26.12
C MET A 217 19.07 19.77 -25.60
N PRO A 218 20.17 19.06 -25.94
CA PRO A 218 20.47 17.75 -25.36
C PRO A 218 20.63 17.78 -23.83
N LEU A 219 21.27 18.82 -23.29
CA LEU A 219 21.45 18.98 -21.85
C LEU A 219 20.10 19.22 -21.15
N ALA A 220 19.25 20.07 -21.71
CA ALA A 220 17.91 20.34 -21.18
C ALA A 220 17.05 19.07 -21.11
N LEU A 221 17.09 18.22 -22.15
CA LEU A 221 16.39 16.95 -22.17
C LEU A 221 16.93 15.97 -21.11
N MET A 222 18.25 15.85 -20.95
CA MET A 222 18.84 15.02 -19.89
C MET A 222 18.42 15.50 -18.50
N VAL A 223 18.46 16.81 -18.26
CA VAL A 223 18.10 17.38 -16.95
C VAL A 223 16.62 17.14 -16.65
N PHE A 224 15.73 17.34 -17.62
CA PHE A 224 14.29 17.29 -17.37
C PHE A 224 13.73 15.87 -17.33
N PHE A 225 14.22 14.95 -18.17
CA PHE A 225 13.69 13.59 -18.26
C PHE A 225 14.47 12.55 -17.45
N ILE A 226 15.74 12.81 -17.12
CA ILE A 226 16.58 11.85 -16.38
C ILE A 226 16.84 12.39 -14.97
N ILE A 227 17.43 13.57 -14.84
CA ILE A 227 17.88 14.10 -13.55
C ILE A 227 16.70 14.57 -12.69
N GLY A 228 15.71 15.25 -13.27
CA GLY A 228 14.52 15.74 -12.57
C GLY A 228 13.74 14.64 -11.83
N PRO A 229 13.32 13.56 -12.53
CA PRO A 229 12.66 12.43 -11.88
C PRO A 229 13.55 11.76 -10.83
N LEU A 230 14.86 11.69 -11.07
CA LEU A 230 15.81 11.07 -10.15
C LEU A 230 15.99 11.88 -8.85
N ILE A 231 16.00 13.22 -8.94
CA ILE A 231 15.97 14.11 -7.77
C ILE A 231 14.67 13.96 -6.99
N LEU A 232 13.51 13.86 -7.67
CA LEU A 232 12.23 13.64 -7.00
C LEU A 232 12.19 12.30 -6.26
N ILE A 233 12.74 11.23 -6.86
CA ILE A 233 12.85 9.92 -6.22
C ILE A 233 13.77 10.00 -5.00
N LEU A 234 14.94 10.65 -5.13
CA LEU A 234 15.89 10.81 -4.03
C LEU A 234 15.31 11.66 -2.88
N ALA A 235 14.60 12.74 -3.19
CA ALA A 235 13.90 13.56 -2.22
C ALA A 235 12.77 12.77 -1.52
N GLY A 236 12.01 11.97 -2.25
CA GLY A 236 11.01 11.07 -1.68
C GLY A 236 11.62 10.03 -0.74
N LEU A 237 12.77 9.46 -1.11
CA LEU A 237 13.51 8.51 -0.28
C LEU A 237 14.12 9.17 0.96
N SER A 238 14.64 10.39 0.85
CA SER A 238 15.20 11.13 1.98
C SER A 238 14.11 11.53 2.99
N LEU A 239 12.95 11.98 2.53
CA LEU A 239 11.76 12.23 3.36
C LEU A 239 11.30 10.97 4.10
N ARG A 240 11.31 9.82 3.42
CA ARG A 240 10.93 8.54 4.02
C ARG A 240 11.96 8.06 5.06
N SER A 241 13.24 8.32 4.81
CA SER A 241 14.34 8.06 5.75
C SER A 241 14.23 8.94 7.00
N MET A 242 13.96 10.23 6.82
CA MET A 242 13.74 11.17 7.93
C MET A 242 12.54 10.79 8.78
N ARG A 243 11.41 10.41 8.17
CA ARG A 243 10.24 9.89 8.92
C ARG A 243 10.58 8.64 9.74
N LYS A 244 11.35 7.70 9.19
CA LYS A 244 11.80 6.52 9.94
C LYS A 244 12.71 6.89 11.10
N LYS A 245 13.55 7.91 10.94
CA LYS A 245 14.47 8.38 11.98
C LYS A 245 13.72 9.07 13.12
N ILE A 246 12.77 9.96 12.80
CA ILE A 246 11.93 10.64 13.80
C ILE A 246 11.12 9.64 14.61
N ILE A 247 10.50 8.64 13.96
CA ILE A 247 9.74 7.57 14.67
C ILE A 247 10.66 6.71 15.56
N LYS A 248 11.93 6.52 15.16
CA LYS A 248 12.91 5.76 15.96
C LYS A 248 13.42 6.57 17.15
N ASP A 249 13.59 7.87 17.00
CA ASP A 249 14.05 8.76 18.06
C ASP A 249 12.93 9.06 19.08
N GLU A 250 11.67 9.19 18.64
CA GLU A 250 10.51 9.29 19.54
C GLU A 250 10.19 7.97 20.25
N GLY A 251 10.52 6.83 19.64
CA GLY A 251 10.40 5.50 20.26
C GLY A 251 11.49 5.13 21.28
N MET A 252 12.48 6.00 21.49
CA MET A 252 13.52 5.84 22.53
C MET A 252 13.30 6.75 23.76
N ILE A 253 12.23 7.57 23.76
CA ILE A 253 11.88 8.47 24.87
C ILE A 253 10.75 7.88 25.77
N LEU A 254 10.44 6.58 25.62
CA LEU A 254 9.59 5.83 26.55
C LEU A 254 10.34 4.62 27.12
#